data_AF-A0A952SZ49-F1
#
_entry.id   AF-A0A952SZ49-F1
#
_cell.length_a   1.000
_cell.length_b   1.000
_cell.length_c   1.000
_cell.angle_alpha   90.00
_cell.angle_beta   90.00
_cell.angle_gamma   90.00
#
_symmetry.space_group_name_H-M   'P 1'
#
loop_
_entity.id
_entity.type
_entity.pdbx_description
1 polymer ?
#
loop_
_entity_poly.entity_id
_entity_poly.type
_entity_poly.pdbx_seq_one_letter_code
_entity_poly.pdbx_strand_id
1 'polypeptide(L)'
;MQPSVEAIEKLSQRPLLSGDVPLLERYAHLLDGPEAESIPRLPQDFRGNTLSVGVLINGQPYVVSGSREIVTAEKFGAMDYGLTNARFSKDGIRRFLREEMISGPELFERLEAFLRRFVIMGEDLPALLTLWLMGTYCYTVFEYFPYLVLRSPEKRCGKSRTLDLISMLGFNAHQPTASPTEAQIFREPREDGGVQIFDEMEGMTGDKERGAP
;
A
#
# COMPACT_ATOMS: atom_id res chain seq x y z
N MET A 1 -1.23 -15.07 27.30
CA MET A 1 -0.83 -15.10 28.72
C MET A 1 -0.95 -13.68 29.25
N GLN A 2 -2.09 -13.34 29.86
CA GLN A 2 -2.33 -12.01 30.40
C GLN A 2 -1.41 -11.79 31.61
N PRO A 3 -0.75 -10.63 31.76
CA PRO A 3 -0.01 -10.33 32.97
C PRO A 3 -0.98 -10.31 34.16
N SER A 4 -0.57 -10.92 35.27
CA SER A 4 -1.40 -10.96 36.49
C SER A 4 -1.70 -9.54 36.99
N VAL A 5 -2.88 -9.36 37.58
CA VAL A 5 -3.35 -8.08 38.14
C VAL A 5 -2.33 -7.47 39.12
N GLU A 6 -1.58 -8.31 39.84
CA GLU A 6 -0.47 -7.90 40.72
C GLU A 6 0.69 -7.20 40.00
N ALA A 7 0.97 -7.52 38.72
CA ALA A 7 2.03 -6.88 37.96
C ALA A 7 1.64 -5.45 37.53
N ILE A 8 0.35 -5.21 37.32
CA ILE A 8 -0.21 -3.89 36.99
C ILE A 8 -0.26 -3.00 38.24
N GLU A 9 -0.64 -3.55 39.40
CA GLU A 9 -0.62 -2.81 40.67
C GLU A 9 0.80 -2.42 41.09
N LYS A 10 1.81 -3.27 40.85
CA LYS A 10 3.22 -2.94 41.13
C LYS A 10 3.78 -1.82 40.24
N LEU A 11 3.24 -1.63 39.03
CA LEU A 11 3.62 -0.50 38.16
C LEU A 11 2.99 0.82 38.61
N SER A 12 1.79 0.77 39.19
CA SER A 12 1.08 1.92 39.77
C SER A 12 1.75 2.48 41.04
N GLN A 13 2.46 1.62 41.79
CA GLN A 13 3.09 1.98 43.07
C GLN A 13 4.55 2.47 42.97
N ARG A 14 5.10 2.65 41.76
CA ARG A 14 6.42 3.29 41.62
C ARG A 14 6.32 4.75 42.10
N PRO A 15 7.24 5.23 42.95
CA PRO A 15 7.18 6.59 43.44
C PRO A 15 7.31 7.53 42.25
N LEU A 16 6.28 8.36 42.03
CA LEU A 16 6.37 9.52 41.16
C LEU A 16 7.52 10.37 41.73
N LEU A 17 8.64 10.42 41.00
CA LEU A 17 9.78 11.26 41.35
C LEU A 17 9.26 12.67 41.62
N SER A 18 9.49 13.12 42.85
CA SER A 18 8.96 14.34 43.45
C SER A 18 9.26 15.57 42.60
N GLY A 19 8.20 16.33 42.30
CA GLY A 19 8.26 17.65 41.70
C GLY A 19 7.02 17.90 40.84
N ASP A 20 6.23 18.90 41.20
CA ASP A 20 5.03 19.39 40.50
C ASP A 20 5.38 20.06 39.15
N VAL A 21 6.21 19.42 38.34
CA VAL A 21 6.51 19.87 36.98
C VAL A 21 5.40 19.32 36.08
N PRO A 22 4.60 20.17 35.42
CA PRO A 22 3.56 19.74 34.50
C PRO A 22 4.12 18.74 33.48
N LEU A 23 3.36 17.70 33.12
CA LEU A 23 3.82 16.64 32.21
C LEU A 23 4.42 17.21 30.90
N LEU A 24 3.87 18.32 30.42
CA LEU A 24 4.36 19.01 29.24
C LEU A 24 5.81 19.51 29.42
N GLU A 25 6.15 20.13 30.54
CA GLU A 25 7.53 20.57 30.83
C GLU A 25 8.47 19.38 31.01
N ARG A 26 7.98 18.28 31.61
CA ARG A 26 8.76 17.05 31.76
C ARG A 26 9.10 16.40 30.41
N TYR A 27 8.19 16.44 29.44
CA TYR A 27 8.35 15.76 28.15
C TYR A 27 8.66 16.72 26.98
N ALA A 28 8.75 18.04 27.21
CA ALA A 28 9.04 19.03 26.18
C ALA A 28 10.26 18.62 25.34
N HIS A 29 11.35 18.23 25.98
CA HIS A 29 12.58 17.76 25.31
C HIS A 29 12.41 16.53 24.39
N LEU A 30 11.32 15.75 24.51
CA LEU A 30 10.99 14.63 23.61
C LEU A 30 10.08 15.07 22.46
N LEU A 31 9.37 16.18 22.62
CA LEU A 31 8.44 16.75 21.65
C LEU A 31 9.08 17.90 20.85
N ASP A 32 10.17 18.45 21.38
CA ASP A 32 11.00 19.46 20.74
C ASP A 32 11.87 18.79 19.66
N GLY A 33 11.44 18.91 18.40
CA GLY A 33 12.14 18.38 17.25
C GLY A 33 11.23 18.39 16.02
N PRO A 34 11.78 18.26 14.80
CA PRO A 34 10.93 18.01 13.65
C PRO A 34 10.18 16.69 13.86
N GLU A 35 8.89 16.65 13.53
CA GLU A 35 8.17 15.38 13.47
C GLU A 35 8.97 14.42 12.58
N ALA A 36 9.24 13.21 13.07
CA ALA A 36 9.96 12.22 12.30
C ALA A 36 9.15 11.90 11.03
N GLU A 37 9.76 12.04 9.85
CA GLU A 37 9.15 11.56 8.62
C GLU A 37 8.85 10.07 8.74
N SER A 38 7.68 9.65 8.28
CA SER A 38 7.30 8.24 8.29
C SER A 38 8.34 7.41 7.54
N ILE A 39 8.74 6.29 8.14
CA ILE A 39 9.58 5.29 7.48
C ILE A 39 8.80 4.79 6.25
N PRO A 40 9.38 4.87 5.04
CA PRO A 40 8.72 4.55 3.80
C PRO A 40 8.58 3.03 3.73
N ARG A 41 7.40 2.60 3.31
CA ARG A 41 6.96 1.22 3.39
C ARG A 41 6.80 0.67 1.98
N LEU A 42 7.35 -0.52 1.72
CA LEU A 42 7.41 -1.13 0.38
C LEU A 42 8.22 -0.34 -0.66
N PRO A 43 8.55 -0.93 -1.82
CA PRO A 43 9.24 -0.24 -2.90
C PRO A 43 8.46 0.92 -3.52
N GLN A 44 7.23 1.26 -3.11
CA GLN A 44 6.53 2.46 -3.57
C GLN A 44 5.77 3.06 -2.39
N ASP A 45 6.06 4.30 -2.00
CA ASP A 45 5.38 4.99 -0.90
C ASP A 45 5.33 6.50 -1.13
N PHE A 46 4.44 7.20 -0.44
CA PHE A 46 4.39 8.66 -0.43
C PHE A 46 5.05 9.20 0.84
N ARG A 47 6.06 10.07 0.67
CA ARG A 47 6.54 10.94 1.75
C ARG A 47 6.07 12.36 1.48
N GLY A 48 5.19 12.86 2.35
CA GLY A 48 4.39 14.05 2.05
C GLY A 48 3.61 13.85 0.76
N ASN A 49 3.81 14.72 -0.23
CA ASN A 49 3.17 14.63 -1.55
C ASN A 49 4.10 14.06 -2.63
N THR A 50 5.25 13.48 -2.26
CA THR A 50 6.23 12.95 -3.21
C THR A 50 6.23 11.44 -3.19
N LEU A 51 5.89 10.84 -4.33
CA LEU A 51 6.04 9.39 -4.54
C LEU A 51 7.53 9.03 -4.50
N SER A 52 7.87 7.98 -3.77
CA SER A 52 9.20 7.43 -3.64
C SER A 52 9.16 5.98 -4.06
N VAL A 53 10.03 5.59 -4.98
CA VAL A 53 10.08 4.25 -5.55
C VAL A 53 11.43 3.61 -5.26
N GLY A 54 11.44 2.62 -4.37
CA GLY A 54 12.57 1.75 -4.13
C GLY A 54 12.91 0.91 -5.36
N VAL A 55 14.19 0.77 -5.69
CA VAL A 55 14.70 0.05 -6.86
C VAL A 55 16.02 -0.64 -6.56
N LEU A 56 16.32 -1.73 -7.27
CA LEU A 56 17.63 -2.37 -7.22
C LEU A 56 18.49 -1.94 -8.40
N ILE A 57 19.59 -1.22 -8.11
CA ILE A 57 20.58 -0.80 -9.11
C ILE A 57 21.87 -1.55 -8.81
N ASN A 58 22.24 -2.47 -9.72
CA ASN A 58 23.42 -3.32 -9.60
C ASN A 58 23.47 -4.12 -8.27
N GLY A 59 22.30 -4.61 -7.83
CA GLY A 59 22.17 -5.38 -6.58
C GLY A 59 22.19 -4.54 -5.32
N GLN A 60 22.26 -3.21 -5.43
CA GLN A 60 22.21 -2.28 -4.30
C GLN A 60 20.86 -1.55 -4.26
N PRO A 61 20.29 -1.32 -3.06
CA PRO A 61 19.00 -0.70 -2.90
C PRO A 61 19.08 0.84 -2.97
N TYR A 62 18.28 1.42 -3.86
CA TYR A 62 18.14 2.86 -4.02
C TYR A 62 16.67 3.26 -3.95
N VAL A 63 16.41 4.53 -3.73
CA VAL A 63 15.09 5.16 -3.84
C VAL A 63 15.16 6.23 -4.91
N VAL A 64 14.22 6.19 -5.85
CA VAL A 64 13.97 7.23 -6.84
C VAL A 64 12.77 8.05 -6.37
N SER A 65 12.96 9.34 -6.11
CA SER A 65 11.86 10.22 -5.70
C SER A 65 11.16 10.87 -6.89
N GLY A 66 9.91 11.31 -6.68
CA GLY A 66 9.16 12.14 -7.63
C GLY A 66 9.84 13.48 -7.94
N SER A 67 10.73 13.94 -7.06
CA SER A 67 11.63 15.09 -7.27
C SER A 67 12.87 14.77 -8.13
N ARG A 68 12.96 13.57 -8.70
CA ARG A 68 14.07 13.08 -9.56
C ARG A 68 15.41 12.94 -8.84
N GLU A 69 15.38 12.70 -7.54
CA GLU A 69 16.58 12.36 -6.78
C GLU A 69 16.75 10.84 -6.69
N ILE A 70 18.00 10.39 -6.67
CA ILE A 70 18.35 8.99 -6.40
C ILE A 70 19.27 8.97 -5.18
N VAL A 71 18.81 8.29 -4.13
CA VAL A 71 19.55 8.12 -2.89
C VAL A 71 19.60 6.65 -2.50
N THR A 72 20.60 6.24 -1.70
CA THR A 72 20.62 4.88 -1.16
C THR A 72 19.43 4.69 -0.22
N ALA A 73 18.89 3.47 -0.14
CA ALA A 73 17.80 3.16 0.79
C ALA A 73 18.18 3.49 2.25
N GLU A 74 19.44 3.24 2.63
CA GLU A 74 19.99 3.63 3.93
C GLU A 74 19.90 5.14 4.18
N LYS A 75 20.39 5.97 3.26
CA LYS A 75 20.33 7.43 3.39
C LYS A 75 18.89 7.94 3.44
N PHE A 76 17.99 7.27 2.72
CA PHE A 76 16.56 7.58 2.75
C PHE A 76 15.88 7.11 4.05
N GLY A 77 16.51 6.22 4.82
CA GLY A 77 15.88 5.57 5.97
C GLY A 77 14.77 4.59 5.58
N ALA A 78 14.85 4.01 4.37
CA ALA A 78 13.92 2.98 3.93
C ALA A 78 14.29 1.62 4.53
N MET A 79 13.28 0.90 5.00
CA MET A 79 13.41 -0.51 5.34
C MET A 79 13.15 -1.37 4.10
N ASP A 80 13.93 -2.43 3.91
CA ASP A 80 13.77 -3.35 2.78
C ASP A 80 12.61 -4.33 3.03
N TYR A 81 11.38 -3.84 2.83
CA TYR A 81 10.16 -4.66 2.93
C TYR A 81 9.72 -5.30 1.60
N GLY A 82 10.56 -5.26 0.55
CA GLY A 82 10.19 -5.88 -0.72
C GLY A 82 10.75 -5.19 -1.97
N LEU A 83 11.99 -4.70 -1.95
CA LEU A 83 12.61 -4.04 -3.10
C LEU A 83 12.66 -4.93 -4.36
N THR A 84 12.56 -6.24 -4.19
CA THR A 84 12.41 -7.22 -5.30
C THR A 84 11.10 -7.07 -6.08
N ASN A 85 10.08 -6.45 -5.49
CA ASN A 85 8.77 -6.24 -6.12
C ASN A 85 8.65 -4.86 -6.80
N ALA A 86 9.70 -4.03 -6.78
CA ALA A 86 9.73 -2.73 -7.43
C ALA A 86 9.52 -2.84 -8.94
N ARG A 87 8.45 -2.23 -9.46
CA ARG A 87 8.08 -2.30 -10.89
C ARG A 87 8.66 -1.16 -11.74
N PHE A 88 9.72 -0.49 -11.28
CA PHE A 88 10.35 0.62 -12.00
C PHE A 88 11.59 0.17 -12.75
N SER A 89 11.44 -0.06 -14.06
CA SER A 89 12.53 -0.56 -14.90
C SER A 89 13.67 0.46 -15.03
N LYS A 90 14.91 -0.03 -15.27
CA LYS A 90 16.07 0.84 -15.54
C LYS A 90 15.84 1.80 -16.71
N ASP A 91 15.12 1.36 -17.74
CA ASP A 91 14.75 2.21 -18.86
C ASP A 91 13.76 3.30 -18.42
N GLY A 92 12.71 2.93 -17.68
CA GLY A 92 11.77 3.87 -17.10
C GLY A 92 12.46 4.93 -16.23
N ILE A 93 13.41 4.52 -15.38
CA ILE A 93 14.20 5.46 -14.56
C ILE A 93 14.97 6.44 -15.44
N ARG A 94 15.66 5.96 -16.49
CA ARG A 94 16.39 6.85 -17.42
C ARG A 94 15.47 7.88 -18.08
N ARG A 95 14.30 7.44 -18.55
CA ARG A 95 13.30 8.31 -19.19
C ARG A 95 12.76 9.35 -18.20
N PHE A 96 12.47 8.92 -16.97
CA PHE A 96 12.01 9.79 -15.89
C PHE A 96 13.05 10.86 -15.52
N LEU A 97 14.33 10.49 -15.40
CA LEU A 97 15.43 11.42 -15.12
C LEU A 97 15.72 12.38 -16.28
N ARG A 98 15.40 11.99 -17.51
CA ARG A 98 15.48 12.86 -18.71
C ARG A 98 14.28 13.78 -18.87
N GLU A 99 13.34 13.74 -17.92
CA GLU A 99 12.10 14.50 -17.96
C GLU A 99 11.25 14.20 -19.21
N GLU A 100 11.35 12.98 -19.73
CA GLU A 100 10.50 12.55 -20.82
C GLU A 100 9.04 12.56 -20.36
N MET A 101 8.23 13.40 -20.99
CA MET A 101 6.81 13.50 -20.71
C MET A 101 6.08 12.28 -21.23
N ILE A 102 5.19 11.73 -20.40
CA ILE A 102 4.26 10.67 -20.78
C ILE A 102 2.89 11.28 -21.01
N SER A 103 2.29 11.01 -22.16
CA SER A 103 0.91 11.39 -22.45
C SER A 103 -0.05 10.50 -21.66
N GLY A 104 -0.88 11.11 -20.81
CA GLY A 104 -1.92 10.42 -20.04
C GLY A 104 -2.91 9.65 -20.93
N PRO A 105 -3.45 10.26 -22.01
CA PRO A 105 -4.28 9.55 -22.98
C PRO A 105 -3.59 8.35 -23.63
N GLU A 106 -2.33 8.48 -24.05
CA GLU A 106 -1.60 7.35 -24.65
C GLU A 106 -1.36 6.23 -23.63
N LEU A 107 -1.09 6.57 -22.37
CA LEU A 107 -0.97 5.58 -21.30
C LEU A 107 -2.29 4.84 -21.08
N PHE A 108 -3.40 5.59 -21.05
CA PHE A 108 -4.74 5.04 -20.94
C PHE A 108 -5.02 4.05 -22.08
N GLU A 109 -4.84 4.47 -23.35
CA GLU A 109 -5.08 3.63 -24.52
C GLU A 109 -4.24 2.35 -24.51
N ARG A 110 -2.96 2.46 -24.12
CA ARG A 110 -2.05 1.31 -24.04
C ARG A 110 -2.47 0.34 -22.94
N LEU A 111 -2.88 0.84 -21.78
CA LEU A 111 -3.33 0.03 -20.66
C LEU A 111 -4.68 -0.64 -20.98
N GLU A 112 -5.61 0.08 -21.59
CA GLU A 112 -6.90 -0.47 -22.02
C GLU A 112 -6.70 -1.57 -23.08
N ALA A 113 -5.87 -1.33 -24.10
CA ALA A 113 -5.54 -2.31 -25.12
C ALA A 113 -4.88 -3.56 -24.52
N PHE A 114 -4.02 -3.39 -23.50
CA PHE A 114 -3.44 -4.51 -22.76
C PHE A 114 -4.52 -5.33 -22.06
N LEU A 115 -5.45 -4.70 -21.33
CA LEU A 115 -6.54 -5.41 -20.66
C LEU A 115 -7.44 -6.18 -21.64
N ARG A 116 -7.82 -5.54 -22.75
CA ARG A 116 -8.65 -6.15 -23.81
C ARG A 116 -8.00 -7.39 -24.44
N ARG A 117 -6.67 -7.46 -24.46
CA ARG A 117 -5.94 -8.63 -24.97
C ARG A 117 -6.12 -9.88 -24.09
N PHE A 118 -6.34 -9.71 -22.78
CA PHE A 118 -6.35 -10.82 -21.82
C PHE A 118 -7.74 -11.17 -21.29
N VAL A 119 -8.69 -10.23 -21.32
CA VAL A 119 -10.06 -10.44 -20.83
C VAL A 119 -11.04 -9.86 -21.83
N ILE A 120 -12.01 -10.68 -22.22
CA ILE A 120 -13.18 -10.23 -22.98
C ILE A 120 -14.16 -9.63 -21.97
N MET A 121 -14.43 -8.35 -22.09
CA MET A 121 -15.36 -7.62 -21.22
C MET A 121 -16.39 -6.87 -22.09
N GLY A 122 -17.50 -6.44 -21.47
CA GLY A 122 -18.43 -5.49 -22.08
C GLY A 122 -17.73 -4.18 -22.47
N GLU A 123 -18.34 -3.41 -23.37
CA GLU A 123 -17.69 -2.29 -24.08
C GLU A 123 -17.02 -1.27 -23.14
N ASP A 124 -17.68 -0.91 -22.03
CA ASP A 124 -17.24 0.12 -21.09
C ASP A 124 -16.30 -0.37 -19.97
N LEU A 125 -16.27 -1.68 -19.72
CA LEU A 125 -15.55 -2.25 -18.58
C LEU A 125 -14.02 -2.07 -18.68
N PRO A 126 -13.38 -2.24 -19.85
CA PRO A 126 -11.94 -2.00 -19.97
C PRO A 126 -11.57 -0.55 -19.67
N ALA A 127 -12.36 0.42 -20.14
CA ALA A 127 -12.12 1.83 -19.87
C ALA A 127 -12.25 2.15 -18.37
N LEU A 128 -13.30 1.64 -17.71
CA LEU A 128 -13.48 1.78 -16.27
C LEU A 128 -12.32 1.16 -15.48
N LEU A 129 -11.93 -0.07 -15.82
CA LEU A 129 -10.82 -0.76 -15.14
C LEU A 129 -9.50 -0.03 -15.36
N THR A 130 -9.27 0.52 -16.55
CA THR A 130 -8.09 1.32 -16.88
C THR A 130 -8.00 2.57 -16.00
N LEU A 131 -9.09 3.35 -15.91
CA LEU A 131 -9.15 4.53 -15.04
C LEU A 131 -8.98 4.16 -13.57
N TRP A 132 -9.63 3.08 -13.13
CA TRP A 132 -9.52 2.60 -11.75
C TRP A 132 -8.06 2.25 -11.44
N LEU A 133 -7.39 1.47 -12.30
CA LEU A 133 -5.96 1.12 -12.14
C LEU A 133 -5.05 2.35 -12.11
N MET A 134 -5.22 3.29 -13.05
CA MET A 134 -4.46 4.55 -13.04
C MET A 134 -4.69 5.34 -11.75
N GLY A 135 -5.94 5.37 -11.29
CA GLY A 135 -6.34 6.02 -10.04
C GLY A 135 -5.63 5.44 -8.81
N THR A 136 -5.30 4.15 -8.80
CA THR A 136 -4.57 3.54 -7.67
C THR A 136 -3.19 4.17 -7.44
N TYR A 137 -2.56 4.76 -8.46
CA TYR A 137 -1.28 5.48 -8.31
C TYR A 137 -1.44 6.93 -7.84
N CYS A 138 -2.67 7.45 -7.80
CA CYS A 138 -3.01 8.81 -7.39
C CYS A 138 -3.98 8.82 -6.21
N TYR A 139 -4.14 7.69 -5.51
CA TYR A 139 -5.21 7.51 -4.53
C TYR A 139 -5.14 8.52 -3.37
N THR A 140 -3.93 8.97 -3.01
CA THR A 140 -3.67 9.95 -1.95
C THR A 140 -4.24 11.34 -2.22
N VAL A 141 -4.63 11.63 -3.46
CA VAL A 141 -5.28 12.90 -3.84
C VAL A 141 -6.78 12.88 -3.50
N PHE A 142 -7.36 11.70 -3.29
CA PHE A 142 -8.78 11.53 -3.01
C PHE A 142 -9.03 11.24 -1.53
N GLU A 143 -10.09 11.82 -0.98
CA GLU A 143 -10.55 11.49 0.39
C GLU A 143 -11.11 10.06 0.46
N TYR A 144 -11.69 9.59 -0.65
CA TYR A 144 -12.26 8.26 -0.78
C TYR A 144 -11.87 7.66 -2.14
N PHE A 145 -11.50 6.37 -2.13
CA PHE A 145 -11.21 5.62 -3.35
C PHE A 145 -12.25 4.52 -3.56
N PRO A 146 -12.81 4.36 -4.77
CA PRO A 146 -13.92 3.43 -4.99
C PRO A 146 -13.49 1.97 -4.92
N TYR A 147 -14.30 1.13 -4.28
CA TYR A 147 -14.16 -0.33 -4.35
C TYR A 147 -14.57 -0.88 -5.72
N LEU A 148 -13.78 -1.79 -6.26
CA LEU A 148 -14.11 -2.52 -7.48
C LEU A 148 -14.69 -3.89 -7.12
N VAL A 149 -15.98 -4.10 -7.40
CA VAL A 149 -16.66 -5.38 -7.15
C VAL A 149 -16.89 -6.11 -8.46
N LEU A 150 -16.14 -7.19 -8.70
CA LEU A 150 -16.29 -8.03 -9.89
C LEU A 150 -17.30 -9.14 -9.62
N ARG A 151 -18.49 -9.03 -10.22
CA ARG A 151 -19.56 -10.04 -10.17
C ARG A 151 -19.61 -10.82 -11.48
N SER A 152 -19.74 -12.14 -11.39
CA SER A 152 -19.93 -13.00 -12.56
C SER A 152 -21.11 -13.95 -12.32
N PRO A 153 -22.05 -14.08 -13.26
CA PRO A 153 -23.21 -14.96 -13.11
C PRO A 153 -22.83 -16.45 -13.10
N GLU A 154 -21.69 -16.81 -13.72
CA GLU A 154 -21.21 -18.18 -13.82
C GLU A 154 -19.72 -18.31 -13.52
N LYS A 155 -19.27 -19.55 -13.26
CA LYS A 155 -17.85 -19.88 -13.17
C LYS A 155 -17.18 -19.71 -14.54
N ARG A 156 -15.88 -19.39 -14.54
CA ARG A 156 -15.03 -19.27 -15.75
C ARG A 156 -15.34 -18.06 -16.67
N CYS A 157 -16.00 -17.02 -16.16
CA CYS A 157 -16.20 -15.76 -16.89
C CYS A 157 -14.99 -14.80 -16.90
N GLY A 158 -13.77 -15.28 -16.60
CA GLY A 158 -12.57 -14.43 -16.60
C GLY A 158 -12.34 -13.58 -15.35
N LYS A 159 -13.11 -13.78 -14.26
CA LYS A 159 -12.92 -13.07 -12.98
C LYS A 159 -11.50 -13.23 -12.43
N SER A 160 -11.02 -14.47 -12.24
CA SER A 160 -9.68 -14.72 -11.71
C SER A 160 -8.59 -14.12 -12.60
N ARG A 161 -8.74 -14.19 -13.93
CA ARG A 161 -7.81 -13.52 -14.86
C ARG A 161 -7.81 -12.00 -14.66
N THR A 162 -8.96 -11.40 -14.41
CA THR A 162 -9.05 -9.95 -14.14
C THR A 162 -8.36 -9.60 -12.83
N LEU A 163 -8.54 -10.41 -11.78
CA LEU A 163 -7.84 -10.24 -10.50
C LEU A 163 -6.31 -10.37 -10.65
N ASP A 164 -5.82 -11.32 -11.46
CA ASP A 164 -4.39 -11.45 -11.79
C ASP A 164 -3.83 -10.20 -12.49
N LEU A 165 -4.60 -9.61 -13.40
CA LEU A 165 -4.18 -8.38 -14.08
C LEU A 165 -4.13 -7.21 -13.12
N ILE A 166 -5.10 -7.11 -12.20
CA ILE A 166 -5.11 -6.09 -11.16
C ILE A 166 -3.89 -6.24 -10.23
N SER A 167 -3.57 -7.46 -9.79
CA SER A 167 -2.39 -7.70 -8.93
C SER A 167 -1.08 -7.31 -9.62
N MET A 168 -1.02 -7.42 -10.95
CA MET A 168 0.13 -7.06 -11.77
C MET A 168 0.24 -5.56 -12.09
N LEU A 169 -0.88 -4.83 -12.12
CA LEU A 169 -0.92 -3.46 -12.63
C LEU A 169 -1.19 -2.41 -11.55
N GLY A 170 -1.93 -2.76 -10.49
CA GLY A 170 -2.30 -1.83 -9.43
C GLY A 170 -1.12 -1.42 -8.54
N PHE A 171 -1.24 -0.23 -7.95
CA PHE A 171 -0.28 0.29 -6.97
C PHE A 171 -0.16 -0.66 -5.78
N ASN A 172 1.08 -1.12 -5.51
CA ASN A 172 1.39 -2.11 -4.46
C ASN A 172 0.37 -3.26 -4.36
N ALA A 173 -0.18 -3.70 -5.49
CA ALA A 173 -1.30 -4.63 -5.47
C ALA A 173 -0.86 -6.02 -4.97
N HIS A 174 -1.65 -6.56 -4.04
CA HIS A 174 -1.45 -7.85 -3.41
C HIS A 174 -1.90 -8.99 -4.32
N GLN A 175 -1.48 -10.21 -4.00
CA GLN A 175 -2.02 -11.39 -4.68
C GLN A 175 -3.47 -11.65 -4.24
N PRO A 176 -4.34 -12.17 -5.13
CA PRO A 176 -5.72 -12.52 -4.77
C PRO A 176 -5.78 -13.49 -3.58
N THR A 177 -6.58 -13.15 -2.57
CA THR A 177 -6.73 -13.95 -1.34
C THR A 177 -8.18 -14.37 -1.13
N ALA A 178 -8.44 -15.67 -1.00
CA ALA A 178 -9.80 -16.20 -0.85
C ALA A 178 -10.35 -16.17 0.59
N SER A 179 -9.48 -16.03 1.59
CA SER A 179 -9.87 -16.03 3.01
C SER A 179 -9.00 -15.06 3.80
N PRO A 180 -9.18 -13.74 3.61
CA PRO A 180 -8.41 -12.74 4.32
C PRO A 180 -8.76 -12.74 5.81
N THR A 181 -7.75 -12.61 6.67
CA THR A 181 -7.98 -12.39 8.10
C THR A 181 -8.42 -10.95 8.37
N GLU A 182 -9.11 -10.72 9.49
CA GLU A 182 -9.49 -9.37 9.94
C GLU A 182 -8.25 -8.46 10.07
N ALA A 183 -7.12 -9.02 10.51
CA ALA A 183 -5.86 -8.30 10.60
C ALA A 183 -5.35 -7.84 9.22
N GLN A 184 -5.44 -8.68 8.18
CA GLN A 184 -5.01 -8.31 6.83
C GLN A 184 -5.85 -7.17 6.27
N ILE A 185 -7.17 -7.26 6.39
CA ILE A 185 -8.11 -6.22 5.92
C ILE A 185 -7.80 -4.85 6.55
N PHE A 186 -7.49 -4.80 7.85
CA PHE A 186 -7.29 -3.53 8.55
C PHE A 186 -5.83 -3.03 8.60
N ARG A 187 -4.83 -3.90 8.45
CA ARG A 187 -3.41 -3.53 8.61
C ARG A 187 -2.70 -3.26 7.30
N GLU A 188 -2.83 -4.12 6.29
CA GLU A 188 -2.02 -4.02 5.07
C GLU A 188 -2.19 -2.66 4.35
N PRO A 189 -3.40 -2.07 4.20
CA PRO A 189 -3.53 -0.79 3.53
C PRO A 189 -2.86 0.36 4.28
N ARG A 190 -2.75 0.24 5.62
CA ARG A 190 -1.99 1.19 6.44
C ARG A 190 -0.49 0.97 6.29
N GLU A 191 -0.08 -0.26 6.03
CA GLU A 191 1.32 -0.64 5.87
C GLU A 191 1.86 -0.27 4.49
N ASP A 192 1.07 -0.30 3.42
CA ASP A 192 1.63 -0.06 2.08
C ASP A 192 0.78 0.75 1.10
N GLY A 193 -0.42 1.18 1.50
CA GLY A 193 -1.35 1.91 0.64
C GLY A 193 -1.82 1.12 -0.59
N GLY A 194 -1.54 -0.18 -0.66
CA GLY A 194 -1.68 -1.01 -1.83
C GLY A 194 -3.10 -1.52 -2.05
N VAL A 195 -3.33 -2.00 -3.27
CA VAL A 195 -4.59 -2.64 -3.64
C VAL A 195 -4.70 -4.01 -2.96
N GLN A 196 -5.72 -4.18 -2.13
CA GLN A 196 -6.12 -5.49 -1.62
C GLN A 196 -7.06 -6.18 -2.59
N ILE A 197 -6.84 -7.48 -2.79
CA ILE A 197 -7.61 -8.30 -3.72
C ILE A 197 -8.18 -9.50 -2.98
N PHE A 198 -9.51 -9.56 -2.91
CA PHE A 198 -10.21 -10.64 -2.26
C PHE A 198 -11.00 -11.45 -3.28
N ASP A 199 -10.76 -12.75 -3.32
CA ASP A 199 -11.55 -13.70 -4.11
C ASP A 199 -12.55 -14.43 -3.21
N GLU A 200 -13.58 -15.02 -3.79
CA GLU A 200 -14.58 -15.87 -3.08
C GLU A 200 -15.28 -15.24 -1.85
N MET A 201 -15.25 -13.91 -1.71
CA MET A 201 -15.89 -13.17 -0.60
C MET A 201 -17.40 -13.42 -0.46
N GLU A 202 -18.06 -13.93 -1.51
CA GLU A 202 -19.48 -14.30 -1.49
C GLU A 202 -19.77 -15.44 -0.48
N GLY A 203 -18.77 -16.25 -0.12
CA GLY A 203 -18.87 -17.30 0.91
C GLY A 203 -18.60 -16.83 2.35
N MET A 204 -18.16 -15.58 2.56
CA MET A 204 -17.86 -15.04 3.89
C MET A 204 -19.13 -14.55 4.61
N THR A 205 -20.05 -15.46 4.89
CA THR A 205 -21.18 -15.20 5.80
C THR A 205 -20.82 -15.60 7.23
N GLY A 206 -20.45 -14.60 8.05
CA GLY A 206 -20.67 -14.55 9.50
C GLY A 206 -20.33 -15.77 10.36
N ASP A 207 -19.06 -16.21 10.39
CA ASP A 207 -18.63 -17.26 11.32
C ASP A 207 -18.18 -16.69 12.70
N LYS A 208 -19.03 -15.86 13.32
CA LYS A 208 -18.83 -15.33 14.69
C LYS A 208 -19.84 -15.84 15.73
N GLU A 209 -20.69 -16.83 15.42
CA GLU A 209 -21.62 -17.43 16.40
C GLU A 209 -21.53 -18.96 16.56
N ARG A 210 -20.37 -19.56 16.32
CA ARG A 210 -20.13 -20.97 16.73
C ARG A 210 -18.86 -21.09 17.56
N GLY A 211 -19.02 -20.84 18.86
CA GLY A 211 -17.95 -21.05 19.81
C GLY A 211 -18.23 -20.55 21.22
N ALA A 212 -19.39 -20.87 21.79
CA ALA A 212 -19.57 -20.87 23.24
C ALA A 212 -20.20 -22.22 23.65
N PRO A 213 -19.44 -23.16 24.22
CA PRO A 213 -20.01 -24.20 25.07
C PRO A 213 -20.54 -23.61 26.38
#